data_AF-B8A0R4-F1
#
_entry.id   AF-B8A0R4-F1
#
_cell.length_a   1.000
_cell.length_b   1.000
_cell.length_c   1.000
_cell.angle_alpha   90.00
_cell.angle_beta   90.00
_cell.angle_gamma   90.00
#
_symmetry.space_group_name_H-M   'P 1'
#
loop_
_entity.id
_entity.type
_entity.pdbx_description
1 polymer ?
#
loop_
_entity_poly.entity_id
_entity_poly.type
_entity_poly.pdbx_seq_one_letter_code
_entity_poly.pdbx_strand_id
1 'polypeptide(L)'
;MFLSKPCSLALPPDSPHRAVDPQFKGIRRFLLTLLLFYSKQSKSIRGANVVYDRITSQVDTPAIYDVFQLEKTFKTTFSLLVLHMWLVLRRLKEEGKDGVKFGQYIYEMYNHDVELRVSKAGVNLLLTKWMKELEKIFYGNIVKYDAAISPEAHQDDLVNVIWR
;
A
#
# COMPACT_ATOMS: atom_id res chain seq x y z
N MET A 1 19.72 -13.26 -13.83
CA MET A 1 20.82 -12.97 -12.89
C MET A 1 21.13 -11.48 -12.96
N PHE A 2 20.92 -10.74 -11.88
CA PHE A 2 21.17 -9.29 -11.80
C PHE A 2 22.67 -9.03 -11.63
N LEU A 3 23.41 -8.90 -12.73
CA LEU A 3 24.86 -8.66 -12.75
C LEU A 3 25.25 -7.19 -12.53
N SER A 4 24.28 -6.30 -12.33
CA SER A 4 24.53 -4.90 -12.00
C SER A 4 25.07 -4.77 -10.57
N LYS A 5 26.05 -3.87 -10.37
CA LYS A 5 26.50 -3.49 -9.03
C LYS A 5 25.29 -3.06 -8.18
N PRO A 6 25.23 -3.43 -6.89
CA PRO A 6 24.16 -2.98 -6.00
C PRO A 6 24.15 -1.46 -6.01
N CYS A 7 23.02 -0.88 -6.40
CA CYS A 7 22.80 0.56 -6.36
C CYS A 7 21.70 0.86 -5.34
N SER A 8 21.77 2.03 -4.72
CA SER A 8 20.74 2.45 -3.78
C SER A 8 19.42 2.61 -4.53
N LEU A 9 18.35 2.02 -3.99
CA LEU A 9 16.98 2.25 -4.43
C LEU A 9 16.41 3.58 -3.91
N ALA A 10 17.22 4.37 -3.19
CA ALA A 10 16.82 5.69 -2.75
C ALA A 10 16.66 6.61 -3.97
N LEU A 11 15.50 7.27 -4.05
CA LEU A 11 15.22 8.22 -5.10
C LEU A 11 16.19 9.42 -5.02
N PRO A 12 16.78 9.85 -6.15
CA PRO A 12 17.68 10.99 -6.15
C PRO A 12 16.93 12.28 -5.76
N PRO A 13 17.63 13.34 -5.27
CA PRO A 13 16.99 14.57 -4.76
C PRO A 13 16.07 15.28 -5.75
N ASP A 14 16.36 15.16 -7.02
CA ASP A 14 15.65 15.73 -8.17
C ASP A 14 14.59 14.77 -8.76
N SER A 15 14.41 13.58 -8.19
CA SER A 15 13.42 12.62 -8.69
C SER A 15 12.01 13.18 -8.57
N PRO A 16 11.19 13.12 -9.65
CA PRO A 16 9.78 13.53 -9.58
C PRO A 16 8.95 12.62 -8.65
N HIS A 17 9.48 11.45 -8.29
CA HIS A 17 8.84 10.52 -7.37
C HIS A 17 9.15 10.80 -5.90
N ARG A 18 10.17 11.63 -5.61
CA ARG A 18 10.58 11.95 -4.25
C ARG A 18 9.56 12.88 -3.61
N ALA A 19 8.91 12.42 -2.54
CA ALA A 19 8.06 13.27 -1.73
C ALA A 19 8.90 14.11 -0.77
N VAL A 20 8.62 15.42 -0.74
CA VAL A 20 9.27 16.37 0.16
C VAL A 20 8.19 17.11 0.93
N ASP A 21 8.30 17.07 2.26
CA ASP A 21 7.41 17.84 3.12
C ASP A 21 7.63 19.36 2.88
N PRO A 22 6.55 20.15 2.73
CA PRO A 22 6.68 21.58 2.50
C PRO A 22 7.33 22.28 3.70
N GLN A 23 8.38 23.06 3.43
CA GLN A 23 9.08 23.85 4.45
C GLN A 23 8.57 25.29 4.49
N PHE A 24 7.63 25.56 5.39
CA PHE A 24 7.13 26.91 5.64
C PHE A 24 8.11 27.73 6.51
N LYS A 25 8.11 29.06 6.36
CA LYS A 25 8.96 30.01 7.12
C LYS A 25 8.10 31.06 7.85
N GLY A 26 8.70 31.76 8.82
CA GLY A 26 8.07 32.87 9.55
C GLY A 26 6.85 32.47 10.39
N ILE A 27 5.87 33.37 10.49
CA ILE A 27 4.64 33.20 11.30
C ILE A 27 3.88 31.93 10.92
N ARG A 28 3.83 31.58 9.62
CA ARG A 28 3.17 30.37 9.14
C ARG A 28 3.80 29.09 9.72
N ARG A 29 5.13 29.04 9.82
CA ARG A 29 5.82 27.91 10.46
C ARG A 29 5.50 27.83 11.95
N PHE A 30 5.44 28.97 12.62
CA PHE A 30 5.10 29.04 14.04
C PHE A 30 3.68 28.49 14.28
N LEU A 31 2.68 28.99 13.54
CA LEU A 31 1.29 28.52 13.64
C LEU A 31 1.15 27.03 13.32
N LEU A 32 1.78 26.54 12.25
CA LEU A 32 1.75 25.12 11.90
C LEU A 32 2.43 24.23 12.94
N THR A 33 3.51 24.72 13.57
CA THR A 33 4.14 24.02 14.70
C THR A 33 3.18 23.89 15.88
N LEU A 34 2.48 24.98 16.22
CA LEU A 34 1.48 24.98 17.30
C LEU A 34 0.33 23.99 17.01
N LEU A 35 -0.10 23.91 15.75
CA LEU A 35 -1.12 22.96 15.27
C LEU A 35 -0.57 21.53 15.04
N LEU A 36 0.60 21.19 15.57
CA LEU A 36 1.22 19.87 15.51
C LEU A 36 1.54 19.35 14.08
N PHE A 37 1.54 20.22 13.07
CA PHE A 37 1.82 19.85 11.67
C PHE A 37 3.15 19.10 11.49
N TYR A 38 4.15 19.46 12.30
CA TYR A 38 5.50 18.90 12.27
C TYR A 38 5.72 17.74 13.27
N SER A 39 4.67 17.29 13.96
CA SER A 39 4.73 16.13 14.86
C SER A 39 5.13 14.85 14.10
N LYS A 40 5.71 13.87 14.81
CA LYS A 40 6.07 12.56 14.21
C LYS A 40 4.84 11.92 13.57
N GLN A 41 3.69 11.96 14.24
CA GLN A 41 2.43 11.41 13.74
C GLN A 41 1.95 12.10 12.47
N SER A 42 1.86 13.44 12.43
CA SER A 42 1.39 14.16 11.24
C SER A 42 2.31 13.92 10.04
N LYS A 43 3.63 13.83 10.26
CA LYS A 43 4.60 13.46 9.22
C LYS A 43 4.38 12.03 8.73
N SER A 44 4.20 11.07 9.64
CA SER A 44 3.94 9.67 9.28
C SER A 44 2.64 9.51 8.49
N ILE A 45 1.57 10.22 8.85
CA ILE A 45 0.32 10.20 8.08
C ILE A 45 0.56 10.73 6.66
N ARG A 46 1.23 11.88 6.49
CA ARG A 46 1.53 12.37 5.13
C ARG A 46 2.42 11.42 4.33
N GLY A 47 3.42 10.83 4.98
CA GLY A 47 4.26 9.81 4.35
C GLY A 47 3.48 8.58 3.92
N ALA A 48 2.53 8.12 4.75
CA ALA A 48 1.66 6.99 4.42
C ALA A 48 0.76 7.32 3.22
N ASN A 49 0.22 8.55 3.13
CA ASN A 49 -0.59 8.98 1.98
C ASN A 49 0.23 8.88 0.70
N VAL A 50 1.47 9.38 0.71
CA VAL A 50 2.37 9.29 -0.44
C VAL A 50 2.59 7.83 -0.84
N VAL A 51 2.89 6.95 0.11
CA VAL A 51 3.12 5.52 -0.20
C VAL A 51 1.86 4.88 -0.76
N TYR A 52 0.70 5.15 -0.16
CA TYR A 52 -0.56 4.59 -0.60
C TYR A 52 -0.99 5.10 -1.99
N ASP A 53 -0.78 6.38 -2.29
CA ASP A 53 -0.98 6.95 -3.63
C ASP A 53 -0.10 6.28 -4.68
N ARG A 54 1.13 5.86 -4.31
CA ARG A 54 1.99 5.09 -5.21
C ARG A 54 1.45 3.68 -5.42
N ILE A 55 0.96 3.02 -4.38
CA ILE A 55 0.31 1.70 -4.48
C ILE A 55 -0.88 1.77 -5.44
N THR A 56 -1.79 2.72 -5.24
CA THR A 56 -2.98 2.87 -6.09
C THR A 56 -2.60 3.25 -7.51
N SER A 57 -1.58 4.10 -7.72
CA SER A 57 -1.10 4.42 -9.07
C SER A 57 -0.59 3.19 -9.84
N GLN A 58 0.06 2.24 -9.15
CA GLN A 58 0.50 0.99 -9.78
C GLN A 58 -0.68 0.07 -10.06
N VAL A 59 -1.60 -0.07 -9.11
CA VAL A 59 -2.80 -0.89 -9.28
C VAL A 59 -3.68 -0.37 -10.41
N ASP A 60 -3.89 0.95 -10.52
CA ASP A 60 -4.80 1.54 -11.50
C ASP A 60 -4.15 1.69 -12.90
N THR A 61 -2.85 1.33 -13.04
CA THR A 61 -2.11 1.37 -14.32
C THR A 61 -2.62 0.29 -15.29
N PRO A 62 -2.99 0.63 -16.55
CA PRO A 62 -3.55 -0.33 -17.50
C PRO A 62 -2.64 -1.53 -17.85
N ALA A 63 -1.32 -1.34 -17.84
CA ALA A 63 -0.36 -2.32 -18.36
C ALA A 63 -0.49 -3.70 -17.72
N ILE A 64 -0.76 -3.79 -16.41
CA ILE A 64 -0.91 -5.10 -15.75
C ILE A 64 -2.18 -5.83 -16.19
N TYR A 65 -3.27 -5.09 -16.45
CA TYR A 65 -4.51 -5.68 -16.96
C TYR A 65 -4.34 -6.16 -18.39
N ASP A 66 -3.66 -5.38 -19.23
CA ASP A 66 -3.47 -5.72 -20.64
C ASP A 66 -2.53 -6.93 -20.81
N VAL A 67 -1.40 -6.94 -20.09
CA VAL A 67 -0.40 -8.02 -20.18
C VAL A 67 -0.95 -9.36 -19.70
N PHE A 68 -1.72 -9.34 -18.62
CA PHE A 68 -2.30 -10.56 -18.03
C PHE A 68 -3.74 -10.83 -18.47
N GLN A 69 -4.27 -10.05 -19.42
CA GLN A 69 -5.66 -10.14 -19.91
C GLN A 69 -6.71 -10.14 -18.78
N LEU A 70 -6.48 -9.32 -17.75
CA LEU A 70 -7.36 -9.22 -16.60
C LEU A 70 -8.52 -8.26 -16.89
N GLU A 71 -9.74 -8.70 -16.61
CA GLU A 71 -10.89 -7.81 -16.68
C GLU A 71 -10.81 -6.75 -15.57
N LYS A 72 -11.05 -5.49 -15.91
CA LYS A 72 -11.05 -4.37 -14.95
C LYS A 72 -12.33 -4.33 -14.12
N THR A 73 -12.45 -5.27 -13.20
CA THR A 73 -13.54 -5.35 -12.22
C THR A 73 -13.10 -4.89 -10.83
N PHE A 74 -14.05 -4.65 -9.92
CA PHE A 74 -13.74 -4.41 -8.50
C PHE A 74 -12.93 -5.58 -7.92
N LYS A 75 -13.32 -6.83 -8.21
CA LYS A 75 -12.65 -8.04 -7.70
C LYS A 75 -11.18 -8.06 -8.11
N THR A 76 -10.89 -7.88 -9.41
CA THR A 76 -9.51 -7.89 -9.93
C THR A 76 -8.69 -6.77 -9.30
N THR A 77 -9.25 -5.56 -9.25
CA THR A 77 -8.57 -4.38 -8.68
C THR A 77 -8.30 -4.55 -7.19
N PHE A 78 -9.26 -5.12 -6.45
CA PHE A 78 -9.10 -5.45 -5.04
C PHE A 78 -7.99 -6.49 -4.84
N SER A 79 -7.95 -7.57 -5.61
CA SER A 79 -6.86 -8.56 -5.54
C SER A 79 -5.49 -7.93 -5.77
N LEU A 80 -5.36 -7.04 -6.76
CA LEU A 80 -4.12 -6.31 -7.02
C LEU A 80 -3.75 -5.36 -5.87
N LEU A 81 -4.72 -4.67 -5.25
CA LEU A 81 -4.48 -3.87 -4.04
C LEU A 81 -3.95 -4.73 -2.89
N VAL A 82 -4.58 -5.88 -2.61
CA VAL A 82 -4.15 -6.79 -1.55
C VAL A 82 -2.71 -7.25 -1.79
N LEU A 83 -2.37 -7.62 -3.02
CA LEU A 83 -1.01 -8.04 -3.38
C LEU A 83 0.03 -6.93 -3.13
N HIS A 84 -0.23 -5.71 -3.59
CA HIS A 84 0.70 -4.58 -3.39
C HIS A 84 0.81 -4.18 -1.92
N MET A 85 -0.31 -4.15 -1.20
CA MET A 85 -0.33 -3.90 0.24
C MET A 85 0.49 -4.94 1.01
N TRP A 86 0.36 -6.23 0.66
CA TRP A 86 1.15 -7.30 1.27
C TRP A 86 2.66 -7.08 1.06
N LEU A 87 3.10 -6.81 -0.18
CA LEU A 87 4.51 -6.55 -0.47
C LEU A 87 5.07 -5.38 0.35
N VAL A 88 4.32 -4.28 0.44
CA VAL A 88 4.74 -3.08 1.18
C VAL A 88 4.75 -3.32 2.68
N LEU A 89 3.69 -3.89 3.25
CA LEU A 89 3.61 -4.17 4.69
C LEU A 89 4.66 -5.17 5.14
N ARG A 90 4.90 -6.22 4.34
CA ARG A 90 5.96 -7.19 4.62
C ARG A 90 7.33 -6.52 4.63
N ARG A 91 7.65 -5.68 3.64
CA ARG A 91 8.92 -4.93 3.62
C ARG A 91 9.05 -3.98 4.80
N LEU A 92 7.97 -3.29 5.20
CA LEU A 92 7.98 -2.38 6.34
C LEU A 92 8.17 -3.11 7.67
N LYS A 93 7.67 -4.34 7.81
CA LYS A 93 7.86 -5.15 9.00
C LYS A 93 9.33 -5.41 9.32
N GLU A 94 10.19 -5.48 8.30
CA GLU A 94 11.65 -5.60 8.45
C GLU A 94 12.31 -4.37 9.10
N GLU A 95 11.63 -3.21 9.10
CA GLU A 95 12.09 -1.99 9.79
C GLU A 95 11.68 -1.98 11.29
N GLY A 96 11.19 -3.11 11.81
CA GLY A 96 10.82 -3.28 13.20
C GLY A 96 9.59 -2.46 13.63
N LYS A 97 9.58 -2.00 14.88
CA LYS A 97 8.40 -1.36 15.51
C LYS A 97 7.95 -0.08 14.79
N ASP A 98 8.91 0.73 14.33
CA ASP A 98 8.59 1.96 13.60
C ASP A 98 7.97 1.64 12.22
N GLY A 99 8.46 0.61 11.53
CA GLY A 99 7.90 0.14 10.27
C GLY A 99 6.50 -0.43 10.41
N VAL A 100 6.25 -1.26 11.44
CA VAL A 100 4.91 -1.76 11.76
C VAL A 100 3.94 -0.61 12.06
N LYS A 101 4.37 0.38 12.86
CA LYS A 101 3.55 1.56 13.15
C LYS A 101 3.25 2.38 11.89
N PHE A 102 4.23 2.53 10.99
CA PHE A 102 4.02 3.22 9.72
C PHE A 102 3.08 2.45 8.80
N GLY A 103 3.22 1.12 8.74
CA GLY A 103 2.33 0.23 8.01
C GLY A 103 0.87 0.35 8.45
N GLN A 104 0.61 0.56 9.75
CA GLN A 104 -0.73 0.81 10.27
C GLN A 104 -1.38 2.05 9.64
N TYR A 105 -0.65 3.16 9.48
CA TYR A 105 -1.19 4.35 8.80
C TYR A 105 -1.53 4.09 7.33
N ILE A 106 -0.73 3.27 6.64
CA ILE A 106 -1.01 2.88 5.25
C ILE A 106 -2.26 1.97 5.21
N TYR A 107 -2.40 1.04 6.15
CA TYR A 107 -3.56 0.16 6.24
C TYR A 107 -4.87 0.93 6.51
N GLU A 108 -4.82 1.97 7.34
CA GLU A 108 -5.96 2.86 7.57
C GLU A 108 -6.40 3.59 6.29
N MET A 109 -5.45 4.08 5.50
CA MET A 109 -5.72 4.70 4.20
C MET A 109 -6.28 3.72 3.19
N TYR A 110 -5.72 2.52 3.15
CA TYR A 110 -6.23 1.41 2.35
C TYR A 110 -7.69 1.08 2.69
N ASN A 111 -8.04 0.96 3.97
CA ASN A 111 -9.41 0.66 4.37
C ASN A 111 -10.38 1.76 3.94
N HIS A 112 -9.98 3.02 4.07
CA HIS A 112 -10.79 4.14 3.63
C HIS A 112 -11.02 4.14 2.10
N ASP A 113 -9.96 3.90 1.31
CA ASP A 113 -10.10 3.79 -0.15
C ASP A 113 -10.96 2.59 -0.56
N VAL A 114 -10.77 1.42 0.05
CA VAL A 114 -11.60 0.24 -0.21
C VAL A 114 -13.06 0.52 0.09
N GLU A 115 -13.37 1.18 1.21
CA GLU A 115 -14.73 1.60 1.55
C GLU A 115 -15.34 2.50 0.45
N LEU A 116 -14.58 3.49 -0.03
CA LEU A 116 -15.01 4.36 -1.13
C LEU A 116 -15.20 3.59 -2.44
N ARG A 117 -14.32 2.64 -2.77
CA ARG A 117 -14.43 1.80 -3.97
C ARG A 117 -15.65 0.88 -3.91
N VAL A 118 -15.95 0.30 -2.74
CA VAL A 118 -17.14 -0.54 -2.52
C VAL A 118 -18.42 0.28 -2.69
N SER A 119 -18.49 1.48 -2.10
CA SER A 119 -19.63 2.38 -2.28
C SER A 119 -19.82 2.78 -3.75
N LYS A 120 -18.72 3.12 -4.46
CA LYS A 120 -18.75 3.43 -5.90
C LYS A 120 -19.18 2.24 -6.77
N ALA A 121 -18.90 1.02 -6.34
CA ALA A 121 -19.37 -0.21 -7.00
C ALA A 121 -20.87 -0.50 -6.76
N GLY A 122 -21.59 0.40 -6.08
CA GLY A 122 -23.03 0.31 -5.86
C GLY A 122 -23.44 -0.34 -4.55
N VAL A 123 -22.48 -0.71 -3.69
CA VAL A 123 -22.75 -1.33 -2.39
C VAL A 123 -22.83 -0.25 -1.32
N ASN A 124 -24.04 0.27 -1.11
CA ASN A 124 -24.30 1.27 -0.06
C ASN A 124 -25.03 0.66 1.17
N LEU A 125 -25.69 -0.49 0.99
CA LEU A 125 -26.32 -1.24 2.08
C LEU A 125 -25.33 -2.26 2.65
N LEU A 126 -25.36 -2.44 3.98
CA LEU A 126 -24.53 -3.41 4.70
C LEU A 126 -23.01 -3.19 4.47
N LEU A 127 -22.58 -1.95 4.22
CA LEU A 127 -21.18 -1.62 3.97
C LEU A 127 -20.24 -2.18 5.04
N THR A 128 -20.60 -2.07 6.32
CA THR A 128 -19.84 -2.65 7.44
C THR A 128 -19.68 -4.17 7.35
N LYS A 129 -20.70 -4.89 6.87
CA LYS A 129 -20.62 -6.34 6.67
C LYS A 129 -19.65 -6.66 5.54
N TRP A 130 -19.76 -5.94 4.42
CA TRP A 130 -18.86 -6.10 3.28
C TRP A 130 -17.41 -5.78 3.64
N MET A 131 -17.16 -4.69 4.36
CA MET A 131 -15.81 -4.34 4.83
C MET A 131 -15.20 -5.44 5.71
N LYS A 132 -15.99 -6.05 6.61
CA LYS A 132 -15.53 -7.20 7.41
C LYS A 132 -15.17 -8.42 6.56
N GLU A 133 -15.93 -8.70 5.50
CA GLU A 133 -15.60 -9.80 4.59
C GLU A 133 -14.33 -9.50 3.77
N LEU A 134 -14.18 -8.27 3.27
CA LEU A 134 -12.97 -7.84 2.56
C LEU A 134 -11.73 -7.88 3.46
N GLU A 135 -11.87 -7.50 4.74
CA GLU A 135 -10.80 -7.61 5.73
C GLU A 135 -10.37 -9.06 5.97
N LYS A 136 -11.33 -10.00 6.08
CA LYS A 136 -11.01 -11.44 6.16
C LYS A 136 -10.26 -11.92 4.92
N ILE A 137 -10.68 -11.50 3.73
CA ILE A 137 -10.01 -11.84 2.47
C ILE A 137 -8.59 -11.27 2.46
N PHE A 138 -8.41 -10.03 2.91
CA PHE A 138 -7.10 -9.37 3.00
C PHE A 138 -6.13 -10.17 3.88
N TYR A 139 -6.48 -10.42 5.14
CA TYR A 139 -5.61 -11.17 6.05
C TYR A 139 -5.44 -12.63 5.64
N GLY A 140 -6.48 -13.26 5.11
CA GLY A 140 -6.40 -14.61 4.58
C GLY A 140 -5.41 -14.74 3.43
N ASN A 141 -5.33 -13.73 2.56
CA ASN A 141 -4.35 -13.70 1.49
C ASN A 141 -2.94 -13.40 1.99
N ILE A 142 -2.76 -12.48 2.95
CA ILE A 142 -1.44 -12.22 3.56
C ILE A 142 -0.82 -13.51 4.10
N VAL A 143 -1.59 -14.30 4.85
CA VAL A 143 -1.10 -15.57 5.41
C VAL A 143 -0.70 -16.55 4.30
N LYS A 144 -1.50 -16.67 3.24
CA LYS A 144 -1.18 -17.55 2.12
C LYS A 144 0.04 -17.07 1.33
N TYR A 145 0.15 -15.77 1.08
CA TYR A 145 1.30 -15.19 0.37
C TYR A 145 2.58 -15.35 1.20
N ASP A 146 2.54 -15.09 2.50
CA ASP A 146 3.68 -15.29 3.40
C ASP A 146 4.14 -16.74 3.43
N ALA A 147 3.21 -17.70 3.46
CA ALA A 147 3.52 -19.12 3.39
C ALA A 147 4.13 -19.50 2.03
N ALA A 148 3.62 -18.93 0.94
CA ALA A 148 4.06 -19.23 -0.43
C ALA A 148 5.44 -18.66 -0.80
N ILE A 149 6.04 -17.83 0.06
CA ILE A 149 7.42 -17.33 -0.09
C ILE A 149 8.30 -17.71 1.11
N SER A 150 7.87 -18.65 1.94
CA SER A 150 8.69 -19.14 3.04
C SER A 150 9.88 -19.95 2.50
N PRO A 151 10.95 -20.14 3.30
CA PRO A 151 12.09 -20.98 2.89
C PRO A 151 11.69 -22.42 2.50
N GLU A 152 10.56 -22.90 3.01
CA GLU A 152 10.02 -24.24 2.78
C GLU A 152 9.04 -24.29 1.58
N ALA A 153 8.72 -23.15 0.96
CA ALA A 153 7.78 -23.09 -0.15
C ALA A 153 8.37 -23.65 -1.45
N HIS A 154 7.51 -24.28 -2.26
CA HIS A 154 7.86 -24.68 -3.62
C HIS A 154 7.85 -23.47 -4.57
N GLN A 155 8.63 -23.56 -5.64
CA GLN A 155 8.79 -22.47 -6.62
C GLN A 155 7.45 -21.96 -7.20
N ASP A 156 6.46 -22.84 -7.32
CA ASP A 156 5.17 -22.53 -7.92
C ASP A 156 4.10 -22.12 -6.89
N ASP A 157 4.38 -22.18 -5.59
CA ASP A 157 3.36 -21.92 -4.55
C ASP A 157 2.85 -20.48 -4.63
N LEU A 158 3.73 -19.51 -4.87
CA LEU A 158 3.34 -18.12 -5.01
C LEU A 158 2.45 -17.91 -6.22
N VAL A 159 2.80 -18.53 -7.35
CA VAL A 159 2.01 -18.49 -8.59
C VAL A 159 0.62 -19.08 -8.32
N ASN A 160 0.55 -20.24 -7.67
CA ASN A 160 -0.70 -20.93 -7.35
C ASN A 160 -1.61 -20.12 -6.42
N VAL A 161 -1.04 -19.39 -5.46
CA VAL A 161 -1.82 -18.57 -4.52
C VAL A 161 -2.29 -17.26 -5.16
N ILE A 162 -1.48 -16.63 -6.02
CA ILE A 162 -1.85 -15.38 -6.71
C ILE A 162 -2.97 -15.62 -7.74
N TRP A 163 -2.95 -16.76 -8.45
CA TRP A 163 -3.93 -17.07 -9.50
C TRP A 163 -5.22 -17.73 -9.03
N ARG A 164 -5.33 -18.03 -7.73
CA ARG A 164 -6.53 -18.63 -7.11
C ARG A 164 -7.60 -17.60 -6.79
#